data_AF-A0A378ZK77-F1
#
_entry.id   AF-A0A378ZK77-F1
#
_cell.length_a   1.000
_cell.length_b   1.000
_cell.length_c   1.000
_cell.angle_alpha   90.00
_cell.angle_beta   90.00
_cell.angle_gamma   90.00
#
_symmetry.space_group_name_H-M   'P 1'
#
loop_
_entity.id
_entity.type
_entity.pdbx_description
1 polymer ?
#
loop_
_entity_poly.entity_id
_entity_poly.type
_entity_poly.pdbx_seq_one_letter_code
_entity_poly.pdbx_strand_id
1 'polypeptide(L)'
;MNYQPIVKEKTLIERNDEDNLYQVKVKLQDGTQCRVIYNKGAITISRLLSIPCPVCRKDFICLCLNRFAEQIDSQVHLSDMLAE
;
A
#
# COMPACT_ATOMS: atom_id res chain seq x y z
N MET A 1 -13.61 -16.91 -1.86
CA MET A 1 -13.57 -15.48 -2.25
C MET A 1 -12.12 -15.12 -2.51
N ASN A 2 -11.78 -14.73 -3.75
CA ASN A 2 -10.44 -14.26 -4.07
C ASN A 2 -10.42 -12.74 -3.87
N TYR A 3 -9.75 -12.26 -2.82
CA TYR A 3 -9.62 -10.82 -2.58
C TYR A 3 -8.73 -10.21 -3.66
N GLN A 4 -9.19 -9.14 -4.31
CA GLN A 4 -8.46 -8.44 -5.37
C GLN A 4 -8.42 -6.95 -5.04
N PRO A 5 -7.29 -6.42 -4.56
CA PRO A 5 -7.18 -5.00 -4.25
C PRO A 5 -7.14 -4.16 -5.53
N ILE A 6 -8.02 -3.16 -5.60
CA ILE A 6 -8.07 -2.16 -6.67
C ILE A 6 -7.75 -0.80 -6.06
N VAL A 7 -6.70 -0.14 -6.55
CA VAL A 7 -6.28 1.20 -6.11
C VAL A 7 -7.22 2.25 -6.70
N LYS A 8 -7.76 3.13 -5.83
CA LYS A 8 -8.63 4.25 -6.26
C LYS A 8 -7.95 5.60 -6.08
N GLU A 9 -7.27 5.79 -4.97
CA GLU A 9 -6.56 7.03 -4.66
C GLU A 9 -5.15 6.68 -4.19
N LYS A 10 -4.16 7.44 -4.66
CA LYS A 10 -2.75 7.31 -4.27
C LYS A 10 -2.17 8.69 -4.01
N THR A 11 -1.38 8.82 -2.95
CA THR A 11 -0.75 10.09 -2.54
C THR A 11 0.62 9.80 -1.98
N LEU A 12 1.66 10.42 -2.52
CA LEU A 12 3.01 10.36 -1.94
C LEU A 12 3.01 11.12 -0.62
N ILE A 13 3.36 10.45 0.47
CA ILE A 13 3.36 11.06 1.82
C ILE A 13 4.76 11.24 2.38
N GLU A 14 5.73 10.45 1.90
CA GLU A 14 7.11 10.55 2.33
C GLU A 14 8.02 10.22 1.15
N ARG A 15 9.03 11.06 0.96
CA ARG A 15 10.08 10.91 -0.04
C ARG A 15 11.41 11.18 0.65
N ASN A 16 12.25 10.16 0.72
CA ASN A 16 13.63 10.27 1.19
C ASN A 16 14.54 9.56 0.18
N ASP A 17 15.11 10.37 -0.72
CA ASP A 17 16.00 9.92 -1.78
C ASP A 17 17.36 9.43 -1.22
N GLU A 18 17.81 9.93 -0.05
CA GLU A 18 19.08 9.51 0.56
C GLU A 18 19.02 8.07 1.07
N ASP A 19 17.94 7.72 1.78
CA ASP A 19 17.73 6.37 2.34
C ASP A 19 17.07 5.38 1.37
N ASN A 20 16.65 5.85 0.17
CA ASN A 20 15.78 5.11 -0.74
C ASN A 20 14.50 4.62 -0.04
N LEU A 21 13.89 5.52 0.72
CA LEU A 21 12.67 5.29 1.47
C LEU A 21 11.54 6.17 0.95
N TYR A 22 10.48 5.53 0.48
CA TYR A 22 9.28 6.21 -0.04
C TYR A 22 8.05 5.60 0.59
N GLN A 23 7.08 6.44 0.96
CA GLN A 23 5.79 5.98 1.44
C GLN A 23 4.67 6.60 0.61
N VAL A 24 3.80 5.73 0.10
CA VAL A 24 2.60 6.13 -0.64
C VAL A 24 1.38 5.72 0.17
N LYS A 25 0.52 6.68 0.50
CA LYS A 25 -0.80 6.40 1.05
C LYS A 25 -1.72 5.99 -0.09
N VAL A 26 -2.36 4.84 0.07
CA VAL A 26 -3.25 4.23 -0.91
C VAL A 26 -4.61 3.98 -0.28
N LYS A 27 -5.66 4.32 -1.02
CA LYS A 27 -7.03 3.93 -0.72
C LYS A 27 -7.52 2.94 -1.77
N LEU A 28 -8.00 1.81 -1.29
CA LEU A 28 -8.54 0.74 -2.12
C LEU A 28 -10.06 0.92 -2.33
N GLN A 29 -10.59 0.25 -3.36
CA GLN A 29 -12.01 0.31 -3.73
C GLN A 29 -12.95 -0.13 -2.61
N ASP A 30 -12.53 -1.03 -1.74
CA ASP A 30 -13.29 -1.52 -0.58
C ASP A 30 -13.27 -0.53 0.60
N GLY A 31 -12.64 0.63 0.45
CA GLY A 31 -12.45 1.63 1.50
C GLY A 31 -11.23 1.39 2.38
N THR A 32 -10.51 0.27 2.21
CA THR A 32 -9.28 0.00 2.97
C THR A 32 -8.24 1.08 2.68
N GLN A 33 -7.72 1.69 3.73
CA GLN A 33 -6.56 2.57 3.64
C GLN A 33 -5.29 1.83 4.07
N CYS A 34 -4.23 1.96 3.28
CA CYS A 34 -2.93 1.37 3.57
C CYS A 34 -1.78 2.29 3.12
N ARG A 35 -0.59 2.02 3.63
CA ARG A 35 0.67 2.60 3.18
C ARG A 35 1.44 1.55 2.42
N VAL A 36 1.89 1.90 1.23
CA VAL A 36 2.88 1.14 0.48
C VAL A 36 4.22 1.78 0.80
N ILE A 37 5.10 1.01 1.42
CA ILE A 37 6.41 1.43 1.89
C ILE A 37 7.43 0.78 0.97
N TYR A 38 8.21 1.62 0.29
CA TYR A 38 9.33 1.22 -0.55
C TYR A 38 10.60 1.52 0.24
N ASN A 39 11.38 0.49 0.55
CA ASN A 39 12.62 0.63 1.29
C ASN A 39 13.69 -0.23 0.64
N LYS A 40 14.69 0.40 0.01
CA LYS A 40 15.85 -0.31 -0.58
C LYS A 40 15.45 -1.49 -1.49
N GLY A 41 14.41 -1.31 -2.29
CA GLY A 41 13.87 -2.32 -3.22
C GLY A 41 12.86 -3.30 -2.61
N ALA A 42 12.62 -3.27 -1.30
CA ALA A 42 11.55 -4.04 -0.67
C ALA A 42 10.23 -3.26 -0.64
N ILE A 43 9.13 -3.94 -0.99
CA ILE A 43 7.77 -3.38 -0.96
C ILE A 43 7.02 -4.01 0.21
N THR A 44 6.59 -3.18 1.17
CA THR A 44 5.80 -3.61 2.31
C THR A 44 4.50 -2.83 2.39
N ILE A 45 3.40 -3.49 2.73
CA ILE A 45 2.10 -2.85 2.94
C ILE A 45 1.73 -2.85 4.41
N SER A 46 1.39 -1.65 4.92
CA SER A 46 0.87 -1.47 6.27
C SER A 46 -0.55 -0.91 6.23
N ARG A 47 -1.50 -1.54 6.93
CA ARG A 47 -2.90 -1.05 7.01
C ARG A 47 -3.01 0.12 7.96
N LEU A 48 -3.87 1.08 7.64
CA LEU A 48 -4.18 2.23 8.51
C LEU A 48 -5.29 1.96 9.54
N LEU A 49 -5.58 0.69 9.86
CA LEU A 49 -6.57 0.22 10.86
C LEU A 49 -7.91 0.97 10.90
N SER A 50 -8.33 1.57 9.80
CA SER A 50 -9.60 2.32 9.73
C SER A 50 -10.81 1.39 9.61
N ILE A 51 -10.58 0.17 9.10
CA ILE A 51 -11.57 -0.90 8.97
C ILE A 51 -10.92 -2.28 9.23
N PRO A 52 -11.72 -3.32 9.57
CA PRO A 52 -11.23 -4.69 9.71
C PRO A 52 -10.51 -5.17 8.44
N CYS A 53 -9.59 -6.13 8.57
CA CYS A 53 -8.88 -6.64 7.39
C CYS A 53 -9.84 -7.26 6.36
N PRO A 54 -9.81 -6.84 5.08
CA PRO A 54 -10.72 -7.42 4.09
C PRO A 54 -10.40 -8.89 3.77
N VAL A 55 -9.20 -9.36 4.15
CA VAL A 55 -8.76 -10.76 3.96
C VAL A 55 -9.12 -11.64 5.16
N CYS A 56 -8.73 -11.24 6.38
CA CYS A 56 -8.88 -12.07 7.58
C CYS A 56 -9.94 -11.58 8.58
N ARG A 57 -10.56 -10.42 8.32
CA ARG A 57 -11.59 -9.76 9.15
C ARG A 57 -11.17 -9.45 10.59
N LYS A 58 -9.87 -9.48 10.87
CA LYS A 58 -9.33 -9.10 12.17
C LYS A 58 -9.17 -7.60 12.27
N ASP A 59 -9.47 -7.07 13.45
CA ASP A 59 -9.43 -5.63 13.75
C ASP A 59 -8.07 -5.16 14.29
N PHE A 60 -7.05 -6.01 14.25
CA PHE A 60 -5.68 -5.70 14.66
C PHE A 60 -4.69 -5.70 13.49
N ILE A 61 -3.44 -5.33 13.77
CA ILE A 61 -2.35 -5.31 12.79
C ILE A 61 -2.10 -6.72 12.25
N CYS A 62 -2.32 -6.90 10.95
CA CYS A 62 -2.04 -8.16 10.24
C CYS A 62 -1.26 -7.87 8.96
N LEU A 63 -0.52 -8.88 8.49
CA LEU A 63 0.31 -8.78 7.27
C LEU A 63 -0.38 -9.34 6.03
N CYS A 64 -1.69 -9.56 6.05
CA CYS A 64 -2.42 -10.23 4.96
C CYS A 64 -2.29 -9.50 3.62
N LEU A 65 -2.22 -8.16 3.63
CA LEU A 65 -2.09 -7.37 2.40
C LEU A 65 -0.71 -7.48 1.74
N ASN A 66 0.35 -7.88 2.46
CA ASN A 66 1.67 -8.06 1.86
C ASN A 66 1.68 -9.12 0.74
N ARG A 67 0.74 -10.07 0.78
CA ARG A 67 0.56 -11.07 -0.30
C ARG A 67 0.12 -10.45 -1.62
N PHE A 68 -0.34 -9.20 -1.60
CA PHE A 68 -0.80 -8.44 -2.76
C PHE A 68 0.11 -7.23 -3.02
N ALA A 69 1.33 -7.21 -2.46
CA ALA A 69 2.28 -6.12 -2.62
C ALA A 69 2.56 -5.80 -4.08
N GLU A 70 2.90 -6.80 -4.88
CA GLU A 70 3.18 -6.64 -6.32
C GLU A 70 1.94 -6.16 -7.09
N GLN A 71 0.74 -6.67 -6.76
CA GLN A 71 -0.50 -6.25 -7.41
C GLN A 71 -0.87 -4.79 -7.10
N ILE A 72 -0.61 -4.33 -5.87
CA ILE A 72 -0.87 -2.94 -5.48
C ILE A 72 0.19 -2.02 -6.07
N ASP A 73 1.47 -2.41 -6.01
CA ASP A 73 2.59 -1.68 -6.62
C ASP A 73 2.37 -1.46 -8.13
N SER A 74 1.95 -2.51 -8.85
CA SER A 74 1.59 -2.45 -10.27
C SER A 74 0.47 -1.46 -10.60
N GLN A 75 -0.29 -0.96 -9.62
CA GLN A 75 -1.33 0.07 -9.83
C GLN A 75 -0.88 1.45 -9.32
N VAL A 76 0.04 1.47 -8.34
CA VAL A 76 0.60 2.70 -7.78
C VAL A 76 1.57 3.34 -8.77
N HIS A 77 2.42 2.56 -9.43
CA HIS A 77 3.48 3.07 -10.33
C HIS A 77 4.31 4.18 -9.66
N LEU A 78 5.15 3.82 -8.68
CA LEU A 78 5.95 4.78 -7.92
C LEU A 78 6.78 5.70 -8.83
N SER A 79 7.36 5.15 -9.90
CA SER A 79 8.20 5.91 -10.85
C SER A 79 7.48 7.12 -11.44
N ASP A 80 6.18 7.01 -11.74
CA ASP A 80 5.39 8.13 -12.27
C ASP A 80 5.22 9.22 -11.21
N MET A 81 5.07 8.84 -9.95
CA MET A 81 4.88 9.77 -8.82
C MET A 81 6.16 10.50 -8.38
N LEU A 82 7.34 10.01 -8.81
CA LEU A 82 8.63 10.66 -8.53
C LEU A 82 9.07 11.60 -9.66
N ALA A 83 8.45 11.49 -10.84
CA ALA A 83 8.75 12.28 -12.03
C ALA A 83 7.97 13.62 -12.07
N GLU A 84 6.93 13.76 -11.24
CA GLU A 84 6.23 15.01 -10.95
C GLU A 84 6.99 15.87 -9.92
#